data_AF-A0A1I3B9C1-F1
#
_entry.id   AF-A0A1I3B9C1-F1
#
_cell.length_a   1.000
_cell.length_b   1.000
_cell.length_c   1.000
_cell.angle_alpha   90.00
_cell.angle_beta   90.00
_cell.angle_gamma   90.00
#
_symmetry.space_group_name_H-M   'P 1'
#
loop_
_entity.id
_entity.type
_entity.pdbx_description
1 polymer ?
#
loop_
_entity_poly.entity_id
_entity_poly.type
_entity_poly.pdbx_seq_one_letter_code
_entity_poly.pdbx_strand_id
1 'polypeptide(L)'
;MASPISVPRRALGAVQIGIATLLLSQPLALRSVTVGAGTPTLAEPGTLVALAPPALVAAGAVTFLSGLAAVRGRTLSPRASLATPVVCVAAGVALGVDVGPEAVSAASLSVSGVTPFVVAGATIGGSLAPVVLGATREDTVALLAGAVLLLVGIGLAPAPTLALVAGLLGGGVAIGALWTLDAESWRP
;
A
#
# COMPACT_ATOMS: atom_id res chain seq x y z
N MET A 1 6.37 -7.38 39.45
CA MET A 1 6.62 -7.55 38.00
C MET A 1 5.32 -8.03 37.38
N ALA A 2 4.58 -7.13 36.72
CA ALA A 2 3.34 -7.50 36.04
C ALA A 2 3.69 -8.30 34.79
N SER A 3 3.09 -9.49 34.65
CA SER A 3 3.22 -10.31 33.44
C SER A 3 2.76 -9.48 32.24
N PRO A 4 3.57 -9.32 31.17
CA PRO A 4 3.10 -8.61 29.99
C PRO A 4 1.92 -9.40 29.44
N ILE A 5 0.77 -8.74 29.31
CA ILE A 5 -0.43 -9.31 28.68
C ILE A 5 -0.01 -9.64 27.25
N SER A 6 0.29 -10.91 26.98
CA SER A 6 0.61 -11.36 25.63
C SER A 6 -0.67 -11.32 24.82
N VAL A 7 -0.78 -10.32 23.95
CA VAL A 7 -1.90 -10.24 23.02
C VAL A 7 -1.82 -11.47 22.10
N PRO A 8 -2.86 -12.29 22.01
CA PRO A 8 -2.83 -13.44 21.12
C PRO A 8 -2.68 -12.95 19.69
N ARG A 9 -1.77 -13.57 18.93
CA ARG A 9 -1.42 -13.14 17.56
C ARG A 9 -2.63 -12.94 16.65
N ARG A 10 -3.67 -13.75 16.84
CA ARG A 10 -4.92 -13.63 16.08
C ARG A 10 -5.66 -12.32 16.36
N ALA A 11 -5.65 -11.84 17.61
CA ALA A 11 -6.25 -10.55 17.98
C ALA A 11 -5.45 -9.39 17.37
N LEU A 12 -4.12 -9.46 17.41
CA LEU A 12 -3.24 -8.51 16.71
C LEU A 12 -3.52 -8.49 15.20
N GLY A 13 -3.70 -9.67 14.58
CA GLY A 13 -4.09 -9.77 13.18
C GLY A 13 -5.44 -9.11 12.89
N ALA A 14 -6.43 -9.29 13.77
CA ALA A 14 -7.73 -8.62 13.62
C ALA A 14 -7.61 -7.09 13.71
N VAL A 15 -6.79 -6.59 14.65
CA VAL A 15 -6.48 -5.16 14.76
C VAL A 15 -5.82 -4.64 13.49
N GLN A 16 -4.82 -5.34 12.96
CA GLN A 16 -4.14 -4.97 11.71
C GLN A 16 -5.10 -4.96 10.52
N ILE A 17 -6.02 -5.93 10.41
CA ILE A 17 -7.07 -5.92 9.38
C ILE A 17 -8.00 -4.71 9.55
N GLY A 18 -8.36 -4.36 10.79
CA GLY A 18 -9.13 -3.15 11.08
C GLY A 18 -8.42 -1.89 10.60
N ILE A 19 -7.14 -1.73 10.94
CA ILE A 19 -6.31 -0.60 10.48
C ILE A 19 -6.21 -0.58 8.96
N ALA A 20 -5.93 -1.73 8.33
CA ALA A 20 -5.83 -1.82 6.88
C ALA A 20 -7.13 -1.43 6.18
N THR A 21 -8.28 -1.85 6.72
CA THR A 21 -9.61 -1.50 6.20
C THR A 21 -9.85 0.01 6.29
N LEU A 22 -9.48 0.62 7.43
CA LEU A 22 -9.55 2.08 7.59
C LEU A 22 -8.68 2.80 6.57
N LEU A 23 -7.42 2.37 6.39
CA LEU A 23 -6.49 2.96 5.42
C LEU A 23 -6.99 2.82 3.97
N LEU A 24 -7.49 1.65 3.57
CA LEU A 24 -7.97 1.38 2.22
C LEU A 24 -9.28 2.09 1.88
N SER A 25 -10.07 2.46 2.88
CA SER A 25 -11.33 3.21 2.70
C SER A 25 -11.12 4.73 2.63
N GLN A 26 -10.04 5.27 3.21
CA GLN A 26 -9.76 6.72 3.20
C GLN A 26 -9.72 7.34 1.79
N PRO A 27 -9.12 6.70 0.76
CA PRO A 27 -9.11 7.26 -0.60
C PRO A 27 -10.52 7.53 -1.17
N LEU A 28 -11.54 6.76 -0.76
CA LEU A 28 -12.93 7.00 -1.16
C LEU A 28 -13.48 8.29 -0.57
N ALA A 29 -13.14 8.59 0.68
CA ALA A 29 -13.52 9.85 1.33
C ALA A 29 -12.79 11.05 0.72
N LEU A 30 -11.55 10.86 0.27
CA LEU A 30 -10.73 11.89 -0.40
C LEU A 30 -11.10 12.09 -1.87
N ARG A 31 -11.95 11.22 -2.44
CA ARG A 31 -12.34 11.29 -3.85
C ARG A 31 -12.98 12.64 -4.20
N SER A 32 -13.84 13.20 -3.34
CA SER A 32 -14.48 14.50 -3.58
C SER A 32 -13.50 15.68 -3.71
N VAL A 33 -12.31 15.57 -3.10
CA VAL A 33 -11.27 16.63 -3.11
C VAL A 33 -10.22 16.38 -4.20
N THR A 34 -10.17 15.17 -4.75
CA THR A 34 -9.18 14.74 -5.75
C THR A 34 -9.78 14.54 -7.15
N VAL A 35 -11.12 14.56 -7.28
CA VAL A 35 -11.83 14.52 -8.56
C VAL A 35 -11.48 15.76 -9.38
N GLY A 36 -10.95 15.54 -10.58
CA GLY A 36 -10.52 16.58 -11.52
C GLY A 36 -9.07 17.04 -11.35
N ALA A 37 -8.36 16.58 -10.32
CA ALA A 37 -6.92 16.79 -10.22
C ALA A 37 -6.21 15.96 -11.31
N GLY A 38 -5.27 16.58 -12.01
CA GLY A 38 -4.40 15.88 -12.96
C GLY A 38 -3.30 15.08 -12.25
N THR A 39 -2.25 14.75 -12.99
CA THR A 39 -1.01 14.26 -12.35
C THR A 39 -0.45 15.38 -11.47
N PRO A 40 -0.15 15.12 -10.19
CA PRO A 40 0.29 16.18 -9.28
C PRO A 40 1.62 16.79 -9.73
N THR A 41 1.79 18.09 -9.51
CA THR A 41 3.03 18.83 -9.85
C THR A 41 3.51 19.68 -8.68
N LEU A 42 4.82 19.88 -8.55
CA LEU A 42 5.38 20.67 -7.43
C LEU A 42 4.93 22.15 -7.43
N ALA A 43 4.35 22.63 -8.53
CA ALA A 43 3.84 23.99 -8.65
C ALA A 43 2.46 24.19 -7.98
N GLU A 44 1.73 23.10 -7.73
CA GLU A 44 0.38 23.17 -7.18
C GLU A 44 0.36 22.94 -5.65
N PRO A 45 -0.26 23.85 -4.86
CA PRO A 45 -0.38 23.68 -3.41
C PRO A 45 -1.12 22.40 -2.99
N GLY A 46 -2.01 21.90 -3.85
CA GLY A 46 -2.79 20.67 -3.64
C GLY A 46 -1.98 19.37 -3.71
N THR A 47 -0.71 19.43 -4.11
CA THR A 47 0.12 18.24 -4.36
C THR A 47 0.31 17.36 -3.14
N LEU A 48 0.35 17.93 -1.93
CA LEU A 48 0.44 17.12 -0.70
C LEU A 48 -0.81 16.25 -0.48
N VAL A 49 -1.99 16.76 -0.82
CA VAL A 49 -3.26 16.01 -0.69
C VAL A 49 -3.31 14.89 -1.73
N ALA A 50 -2.77 15.12 -2.92
CA ALA A 50 -2.69 14.12 -3.99
C ALA A 50 -1.72 12.96 -3.67
N LEU A 51 -0.78 13.13 -2.73
CA LEU A 51 0.09 12.03 -2.27
C LEU A 51 -0.62 11.06 -1.31
N ALA A 52 -1.70 11.50 -0.67
CA ALA A 52 -2.37 10.69 0.35
C ALA A 52 -2.94 9.38 -0.21
N PRO A 53 -3.69 9.35 -1.34
CA PRO A 53 -4.23 8.10 -1.89
C PRO A 53 -3.17 7.00 -2.15
N PRO A 54 -2.07 7.23 -2.90
CA PRO A 54 -1.05 6.20 -3.09
C PRO A 54 -0.40 5.75 -1.78
N ALA A 55 -0.14 6.68 -0.85
CA ALA A 55 0.45 6.34 0.45
C ALA A 55 -0.48 5.47 1.30
N LEU A 56 -1.77 5.81 1.36
CA LEU A 56 -2.79 5.06 2.10
C LEU A 56 -3.02 3.66 1.52
N VAL A 57 -3.02 3.52 0.20
CA VAL A 57 -3.13 2.22 -0.46
C VAL A 57 -1.91 1.35 -0.17
N ALA A 58 -0.69 1.89 -0.29
CA ALA A 58 0.52 1.16 0.06
C ALA A 58 0.50 0.70 1.53
N ALA A 59 0.22 1.63 2.45
CA ALA A 59 0.18 1.33 3.88
C ALA A 59 -0.91 0.29 4.21
N GLY A 60 -2.09 0.44 3.61
CA GLY A 60 -3.21 -0.48 3.76
C GLY A 60 -2.88 -1.89 3.25
N ALA A 61 -2.27 -2.03 2.08
CA ALA A 61 -1.91 -3.32 1.50
C ALA A 61 -0.85 -4.07 2.32
N VAL A 62 0.20 -3.37 2.78
CA VAL A 62 1.25 -3.93 3.64
C VAL A 62 0.64 -4.42 4.96
N THR A 63 -0.16 -3.56 5.60
CA THR A 63 -0.80 -3.88 6.89
C THR A 63 -1.83 -5.00 6.74
N PHE A 64 -2.56 -5.06 5.62
CA PHE A 64 -3.53 -6.10 5.32
C PHE A 64 -2.88 -7.48 5.24
N LEU A 65 -1.79 -7.62 4.48
CA LEU A 65 -1.11 -8.91 4.34
C LEU A 65 -0.45 -9.36 5.64
N SER A 66 0.12 -8.43 6.40
CA SER A 66 0.61 -8.71 7.75
C SER A 66 -0.52 -9.21 8.66
N GLY A 67 -1.66 -8.50 8.67
CA GLY A 67 -2.83 -8.87 9.47
C GLY A 67 -3.41 -10.23 9.07
N LEU A 68 -3.48 -10.52 7.77
CA LEU A 68 -3.96 -11.79 7.24
C LEU A 68 -3.07 -12.96 7.68
N ALA A 69 -1.75 -12.79 7.69
CA ALA A 69 -0.83 -13.78 8.21
C ALA A 69 -1.03 -13.97 9.72
N ALA A 70 -1.14 -12.88 10.48
CA ALA A 70 -1.31 -12.90 11.93
C ALA A 70 -2.65 -13.53 12.38
N VAL A 71 -3.76 -13.28 11.68
CA VAL A 71 -5.06 -13.97 11.94
C VAL A 71 -4.93 -15.49 11.75
N ARG A 72 -4.09 -15.92 10.81
CA ARG A 72 -3.77 -17.34 10.60
C ARG A 72 -2.75 -17.88 11.60
N GLY A 73 -2.31 -17.07 12.56
CA GLY A 73 -1.30 -17.42 13.56
C GLY A 73 0.13 -17.48 13.01
N ARG A 74 0.38 -16.97 11.81
CA ARG A 74 1.66 -17.11 11.09
C ARG A 74 2.35 -15.76 10.87
N THR A 75 3.69 -15.79 10.76
CA THR A 75 4.47 -14.62 10.33
C THR A 75 4.30 -14.43 8.83
N LEU A 76 4.40 -13.19 8.38
CA LEU A 76 4.44 -12.90 6.96
C LEU A 76 5.81 -13.36 6.42
N SER A 77 5.81 -14.29 5.48
CA SER A 77 7.06 -14.73 4.84
C SER A 77 7.48 -13.75 3.73
N PRO A 78 8.78 -13.67 3.40
CA PRO A 78 9.27 -12.81 2.32
C PRO A 78 8.54 -13.08 1.00
N ARG A 79 8.35 -14.35 0.63
CA ARG A 79 7.63 -14.72 -0.60
C ARG A 79 6.15 -14.35 -0.57
N ALA A 80 5.48 -14.48 0.57
CA ALA A 80 4.08 -14.07 0.70
C ALA A 80 3.93 -12.54 0.55
N SER A 81 4.94 -11.78 0.97
CA SER A 81 4.93 -10.32 0.83
C SER A 81 5.05 -9.83 -0.62
N LEU A 82 5.43 -10.69 -1.58
CA LEU A 82 5.34 -10.38 -3.02
C LEU A 82 3.89 -10.18 -3.50
N ALA A 83 2.90 -10.58 -2.71
CA ALA A 83 1.51 -10.24 -3.00
C ALA A 83 1.21 -8.76 -2.75
N THR A 84 2.04 -8.03 -1.99
CA THR A 84 1.75 -6.64 -1.59
C THR A 84 1.61 -5.70 -2.78
N PRO A 85 2.55 -5.67 -3.75
CA PRO A 85 2.39 -4.84 -4.95
C PRO A 85 1.14 -5.21 -5.75
N VAL A 86 0.77 -6.49 -5.80
CA VAL A 86 -0.46 -6.95 -6.49
C VAL A 86 -1.72 -6.41 -5.80
N VAL A 87 -1.76 -6.45 -4.47
CA VAL A 87 -2.86 -5.84 -3.69
C VAL A 87 -2.91 -4.34 -3.92
N CYS A 88 -1.77 -3.65 -4.01
CA CYS A 88 -1.72 -2.22 -4.34
C CYS A 88 -2.29 -1.92 -5.73
N VAL A 89 -1.95 -2.72 -6.76
CA VAL A 89 -2.55 -2.58 -8.10
C VAL A 89 -4.05 -2.78 -8.03
N ALA A 90 -4.51 -3.87 -7.44
CA ALA A 90 -5.93 -4.20 -7.36
C ALA A 90 -6.73 -3.11 -6.63
N ALA A 91 -6.24 -2.63 -5.49
CA ALA A 91 -6.87 -1.56 -4.73
C ALA A 91 -6.82 -0.21 -5.48
N GLY A 92 -5.67 0.16 -6.05
CA GLY A 92 -5.52 1.40 -6.81
C GLY A 92 -6.43 1.45 -8.04
N VAL A 93 -6.54 0.35 -8.78
CA VAL A 93 -7.46 0.23 -9.92
C VAL A 93 -8.90 0.31 -9.44
N ALA A 94 -9.28 -0.42 -8.39
CA ALA A 94 -10.65 -0.39 -7.86
C ALA A 94 -11.10 1.02 -7.41
N LEU A 95 -10.17 1.83 -6.88
CA LEU A 95 -10.43 3.23 -6.52
C LEU A 95 -10.60 4.15 -7.74
N GLY A 96 -10.05 3.75 -8.89
CA GLY A 96 -10.12 4.48 -10.16
C GLY A 96 -11.33 4.17 -11.03
N VAL A 97 -12.05 3.08 -10.72
CA VAL A 97 -13.26 2.67 -11.45
C VAL A 97 -14.42 3.56 -11.01
N ASP A 98 -15.05 4.25 -11.96
CA ASP A 98 -16.28 4.96 -11.71
C ASP A 98 -17.49 4.02 -11.80
N VAL A 99 -18.38 4.06 -10.81
CA VAL A 99 -19.55 3.17 -10.70
C VAL A 99 -20.86 3.98 -10.62
N GLY A 100 -20.87 5.16 -11.24
CA GLY A 100 -22.07 6.00 -11.36
C GLY A 100 -23.08 5.45 -12.38
N PRO A 101 -24.35 5.91 -12.34
CA PRO A 101 -25.38 5.48 -13.30
C PRO A 101 -24.99 5.73 -14.77
N GLU A 102 -24.12 6.70 -15.05
CA GLU A 102 -23.56 6.95 -16.39
C GLU A 102 -22.59 5.86 -16.86
N ALA A 103 -21.87 5.19 -15.94
CA ALA A 103 -20.96 4.09 -16.26
C ALA A 103 -21.70 2.80 -16.67
N VAL A 104 -23.00 2.70 -16.38
CA VAL A 104 -23.87 1.58 -16.80
C VAL A 104 -24.41 1.80 -18.22
N SER A 105 -24.35 3.04 -18.73
CA SER A 105 -24.86 3.44 -20.05
C SER A 105 -23.85 3.27 -21.19
N ALA A 106 -22.55 3.19 -20.87
CA ALA A 106 -21.49 2.96 -21.85
C ALA A 106 -20.52 1.88 -21.35
N ALA A 107 -20.28 0.85 -22.17
CA ALA A 107 -19.36 -0.25 -21.89
C ALA A 107 -17.86 0.14 -21.82
N SER A 108 -17.55 1.42 -21.63
CA SER A 108 -16.19 1.93 -21.46
C SER A 108 -15.91 2.17 -19.98
N LEU A 109 -15.17 1.26 -19.37
CA LEU A 109 -14.48 1.51 -18.09
C LEU A 109 -13.55 2.71 -18.27
N SER A 110 -14.00 3.87 -17.81
CA SER A 110 -13.20 5.10 -17.74
C SER A 110 -12.29 5.01 -16.53
N VAL A 111 -10.97 4.94 -16.77
CA VAL A 111 -9.97 5.04 -15.70
C VAL A 111 -9.69 6.53 -15.48
N SER A 112 -10.02 7.03 -14.29
CA SER A 112 -9.70 8.40 -13.87
C SER A 112 -8.20 8.71 -14.07
N GLY A 113 -7.88 9.92 -14.52
CA GLY A 113 -6.51 10.33 -14.85
C GLY A 113 -5.50 10.25 -13.69
N VAL A 114 -5.97 10.22 -12.44
CA VAL A 114 -5.11 10.08 -11.24
C VAL A 114 -4.77 8.61 -10.94
N THR A 115 -5.55 7.66 -11.45
CA THR A 115 -5.40 6.23 -11.14
C THR A 115 -4.02 5.68 -11.49
N PRO A 116 -3.40 5.98 -12.65
CA PRO A 116 -2.04 5.55 -12.95
C PRO A 116 -1.02 6.04 -11.91
N PHE A 117 -1.19 7.27 -11.40
CA PHE A 117 -0.35 7.82 -10.35
C PHE A 117 -0.56 7.08 -9.00
N VAL A 118 -1.81 6.82 -8.62
CA VAL A 118 -2.13 6.07 -7.38
C VAL A 118 -1.55 4.66 -7.44
N VAL A 119 -1.76 3.95 -8.56
CA VAL A 119 -1.25 2.59 -8.75
C VAL A 119 0.28 2.59 -8.73
N ALA A 120 0.94 3.51 -9.43
CA ALA A 120 2.41 3.59 -9.43
C ALA A 120 2.98 3.90 -8.03
N GLY A 121 2.46 4.92 -7.35
CA GLY A 121 2.92 5.25 -5.99
C GLY A 121 2.65 4.13 -4.98
N ALA A 122 1.47 3.53 -5.05
CA ALA A 122 1.10 2.44 -4.16
C ALA A 122 1.94 1.17 -4.40
N THR A 123 2.25 0.85 -5.66
CA THR A 123 3.11 -0.30 -6.01
C THR A 123 4.55 -0.09 -5.58
N ILE A 124 5.10 1.12 -5.75
CA ILE A 124 6.41 1.49 -5.21
C ILE A 124 6.41 1.29 -3.69
N GLY A 125 5.42 1.82 -2.96
CA GLY A 125 5.33 1.63 -1.51
C GLY A 125 5.12 0.17 -1.09
N GLY A 126 4.28 -0.57 -1.80
CA GLY A 126 4.00 -1.98 -1.53
C GLY A 126 5.20 -2.89 -1.80
N SER A 127 6.07 -2.52 -2.75
CA SER A 127 7.30 -3.26 -3.06
C SER A 127 8.35 -3.19 -1.94
N LEU A 128 8.23 -2.25 -1.01
CA LEU A 128 9.08 -2.19 0.18
C LEU A 128 8.90 -3.40 1.09
N ALA A 129 7.71 -4.01 1.14
CA ALA A 129 7.46 -5.19 1.97
C ALA A 129 8.37 -6.39 1.60
N PRO A 130 8.41 -6.87 0.34
CA PRO A 130 9.33 -7.93 -0.05
C PRO A 130 10.80 -7.52 -0.05
N VAL A 131 11.13 -6.24 -0.26
CA VAL A 131 12.51 -5.75 -0.11
C VAL A 131 12.97 -5.86 1.33
N VAL A 132 12.18 -5.35 2.28
CA VAL A 132 12.54 -5.35 3.71
C VAL A 132 12.55 -6.77 4.26
N LEU A 133 11.51 -7.58 4.01
CA LEU A 133 11.48 -8.96 4.50
C LEU A 133 12.52 -9.84 3.80
N GLY A 134 12.78 -9.62 2.51
CA GLY A 134 13.86 -10.32 1.79
C GLY A 134 15.23 -9.97 2.36
N ALA A 135 15.46 -8.71 2.73
CA ALA A 135 16.71 -8.26 3.34
C ALA A 135 16.89 -8.80 4.76
N THR A 136 15.86 -8.74 5.61
CA THR A 136 15.95 -9.17 7.01
C THR A 136 15.95 -10.69 7.18
N ARG A 137 15.41 -11.44 6.21
CA ARG A 137 15.32 -12.91 6.25
C ARG A 137 16.26 -13.59 5.25
N GLU A 138 17.17 -12.85 4.64
CA GLU A 138 18.15 -13.35 3.67
C GLU A 138 17.53 -14.10 2.47
N ASP A 139 16.28 -13.77 2.09
CA ASP A 139 15.62 -14.32 0.90
C ASP A 139 15.94 -13.45 -0.31
N THR A 140 17.03 -13.79 -1.01
CA THR A 140 17.51 -13.06 -2.20
C THR A 140 16.46 -13.00 -3.32
N VAL A 141 15.63 -14.03 -3.46
CA VAL A 141 14.60 -14.07 -4.53
C VAL A 141 13.52 -13.03 -4.24
N ALA A 142 13.03 -12.97 -3.00
CA ALA A 142 12.05 -11.97 -2.60
C ALA A 142 12.62 -10.55 -2.67
N LEU A 143 13.87 -10.35 -2.23
CA LEU A 143 14.56 -9.06 -2.30
C LEU A 143 14.69 -8.59 -3.74
N LEU A 144 15.19 -9.43 -4.64
CA LEU A 144 15.42 -9.08 -6.04
C LEU A 144 14.08 -8.82 -6.75
N ALA A 145 13.08 -9.67 -6.55
CA ALA A 145 11.75 -9.48 -7.12
C ALA A 145 11.10 -8.18 -6.62
N GLY A 146 11.21 -7.88 -5.32
CA GLY A 146 10.75 -6.62 -4.74
C GLY A 146 11.46 -5.41 -5.35
N ALA A 147 12.79 -5.47 -5.48
CA ALA A 147 13.59 -4.39 -6.06
C ALA A 147 13.28 -4.16 -7.55
N VAL A 148 13.08 -5.22 -8.33
CA VAL A 148 12.66 -5.11 -9.73
C VAL A 148 11.29 -4.46 -9.83
N LEU A 149 10.32 -4.88 -9.02
CA LEU A 149 8.98 -4.27 -8.99
C LEU A 149 9.03 -2.79 -8.59
N LEU A 150 9.90 -2.42 -7.64
CA LEU A 150 10.14 -1.03 -7.26
C LEU A 150 10.66 -0.20 -8.44
N LEU A 151 11.70 -0.68 -9.13
CA LEU A 151 12.30 0.00 -10.27
C LEU A 151 11.34 0.12 -11.46
N VAL A 152 10.59 -0.94 -11.76
CA VAL A 152 9.55 -0.94 -12.80
C VAL A 152 8.45 0.07 -12.44
N GLY A 153 8.02 0.09 -11.18
CA GLY A 153 7.03 1.07 -10.70
C GLY A 153 7.48 2.51 -10.88
N ILE A 154 8.75 2.83 -10.59
CA ILE A 154 9.34 4.15 -10.84
C ILE A 154 9.36 4.48 -12.33
N GLY A 155 9.79 3.54 -13.17
CA GLY A 155 9.91 3.76 -14.61
C GLY A 155 8.57 3.97 -15.33
N LEU A 156 7.48 3.40 -14.80
CA LEU A 156 6.13 3.53 -15.35
C LEU A 156 5.32 4.68 -14.73
N ALA A 157 5.83 5.34 -13.70
CA ALA A 157 5.11 6.38 -12.99
C ALA A 157 4.99 7.67 -13.83
N PRO A 158 3.79 8.28 -13.95
CA PRO A 158 3.62 9.54 -14.68
C PRO A 158 4.34 10.72 -14.01
N ALA A 159 4.54 10.66 -12.69
CA ALA A 159 5.36 11.59 -11.91
C ALA A 159 6.26 10.80 -10.95
N PRO A 160 7.45 10.32 -11.40
CA PRO A 160 8.23 9.32 -10.69
C PRO A 160 8.70 9.80 -9.31
N THR A 161 9.15 11.05 -9.19
CA THR A 161 9.62 11.60 -7.92
C THR A 161 8.48 11.66 -6.88
N LEU A 162 7.30 12.12 -7.28
CA LEU A 162 6.16 12.22 -6.37
C LEU A 162 5.56 10.86 -6.03
N ALA A 163 5.50 9.94 -7.00
CA ALA A 163 5.07 8.57 -6.79
C ALA A 163 6.02 7.85 -5.82
N LEU A 164 7.32 8.07 -5.95
CA LEU A 164 8.33 7.55 -5.03
C LEU A 164 8.16 8.13 -3.62
N VAL A 165 7.99 9.45 -3.49
CA VAL A 165 7.74 10.07 -2.17
C VAL A 165 6.47 9.51 -1.52
N ALA A 166 5.36 9.44 -2.24
CA ALA A 166 4.12 8.87 -1.71
C ALA A 166 4.27 7.38 -1.31
N GLY A 167 4.92 6.59 -2.18
CA GLY A 167 5.17 5.18 -1.93
C GLY A 167 6.05 4.95 -0.70
N LEU A 168 7.15 5.70 -0.58
CA LEU A 168 8.05 5.63 0.58
C LEU A 168 7.35 6.05 1.86
N LEU A 169 6.55 7.13 1.83
CA LEU A 169 5.78 7.56 2.99
C LEU A 169 4.76 6.48 3.40
N GLY A 170 3.97 5.95 2.47
CA GLY A 170 2.98 4.93 2.78
C GLY A 170 3.59 3.62 3.26
N GLY A 171 4.40 2.98 2.41
CA GLY A 171 4.99 1.68 2.70
C GLY A 171 6.02 1.74 3.84
N GLY A 172 6.86 2.78 3.87
CA GLY A 172 7.88 2.94 4.91
C GLY A 172 7.26 3.19 6.30
N VAL A 173 6.26 4.07 6.40
CA VAL A 173 5.55 4.29 7.68
C VAL A 173 4.82 3.03 8.12
N ALA A 174 4.19 2.29 7.20
CA ALA A 174 3.53 1.03 7.55
C ALA A 174 4.52 -0.01 8.10
N ILE A 175 5.67 -0.17 7.46
CA ILE A 175 6.73 -1.08 7.94
C ILE A 175 7.26 -0.63 9.31
N GLY A 176 7.52 0.67 9.49
CA GLY A 176 7.94 1.22 10.78
C GLY A 176 6.90 1.03 11.88
N ALA A 177 5.61 1.17 11.56
CA ALA A 177 4.53 0.85 12.50
C ALA A 177 4.52 -0.64 12.83
N LEU A 178 4.71 -1.53 11.85
CA LEU A 178 4.76 -2.97 12.05
C LEU A 178 5.98 -3.43 12.85
N TRP A 179 7.08 -2.68 12.89
CA TRP A 179 8.18 -2.95 13.84
C TRP A 179 7.78 -2.81 15.32
N THR A 180 6.74 -2.03 15.60
CA THR A 180 6.20 -1.87 16.95
C THR A 180 5.04 -2.83 17.19
N LEU A 181 4.14 -2.97 16.22
CA LEU A 181 2.92 -3.77 16.34
C LEU A 181 3.16 -5.27 16.16
N ASP A 182 4.04 -5.70 15.26
CA ASP A 182 4.36 -7.11 14.96
C ASP A 182 5.87 -7.29 14.79
N ALA A 183 6.58 -7.02 15.89
CA ALA A 183 8.03 -7.08 15.94
C ALA A 183 8.59 -8.45 15.51
N GLU A 184 7.89 -9.54 15.83
CA GLU A 184 8.31 -10.91 15.50
C GLU A 184 8.38 -11.14 13.98
N SER A 185 7.46 -10.56 13.21
CA SER A 185 7.48 -10.68 11.74
C SER A 185 8.48 -9.71 11.11
N TRP A 186 8.55 -8.47 11.57
CA TRP A 186 9.15 -7.37 10.80
C TRP A 186 10.49 -6.83 11.32
N ARG A 187 10.85 -7.02 12.59
CA ARG A 187 12.16 -6.56 13.07
C ARG A 187 13.30 -7.38 12.44
N PRO A 188 14.44 -6.74 12.15
CA PRO A 188 15.68 -7.44 11.80
C PRO A 188 16.11 -8.43 12.89
#